data_AF-A0A699W445-F1
#
_entry.id   AF-A0A699W445-F1
#
_cell.length_a   1.000
_cell.length_b   1.000
_cell.length_c   1.000
_cell.angle_alpha   90.00
_cell.angle_beta   90.00
_cell.angle_gamma   90.00
#
_symmetry.space_group_name_H-M   'P 1'
#
loop_
_entity.id
_entity.type
_entity.pdbx_description
1 polymer ?
#
loop_
_entity_poly.entity_id
_entity_poly.type
_entity_poly.pdbx_seq_one_letter_code
_entity_poly.pdbx_strand_id
1 'polypeptide(L)'
;RDALWAVEQCLRSGSCGAVLCWPDKVDDRALRRLQVAAETGETLAFACRGQHAAVNPSPAALRIAIDVRPRQLRVLKCRGGLAPSSPIPFTTDA
;
A
#
# COMPACT_ATOMS: atom_id res chain seq x y z
N ARG A 1 -12.32 12.43 -5.49
CA ARG A 1 -12.12 12.00 -6.90
C ARG A 1 -10.80 12.53 -7.44
N ASP A 2 -10.52 13.81 -7.23
CA ASP A 2 -9.34 14.48 -7.78
C ASP A 2 -8.02 14.02 -7.12
N ALA A 3 -8.04 13.74 -5.81
CA ALA A 3 -6.86 13.22 -5.12
C ALA A 3 -6.33 11.90 -5.71
N LEU A 4 -7.21 10.95 -6.04
CA LEU A 4 -6.81 9.69 -6.68
C LEU A 4 -6.25 9.90 -8.08
N TRP A 5 -6.83 10.84 -8.83
CA TRP A 5 -6.30 11.20 -10.14
C TRP A 5 -4.92 11.87 -10.03
N ALA A 6 -4.73 12.78 -9.08
CA ALA A 6 -3.45 13.42 -8.83
C ALA A 6 -2.38 12.40 -8.43
N VAL A 7 -2.71 11.45 -7.54
CA VAL A 7 -1.83 10.31 -7.20
C VAL A 7 -1.45 9.52 -8.45
N GLU A 8 -2.42 9.22 -9.33
CA GLU A 8 -2.13 8.52 -10.59
C GLU A 8 -1.17 9.31 -11.48
N GLN A 9 -1.32 10.64 -11.59
CA GLN A 9 -0.41 11.47 -12.38
C GLN A 9 1.00 11.51 -11.78
N CYS A 10 1.12 11.69 -10.46
CA CYS A 10 2.42 11.67 -9.77
C CYS A 10 3.14 10.33 -9.98
N LEU A 11 2.42 9.22 -9.80
CA LEU A 11 2.96 7.87 -10.00
C LEU A 11 3.42 7.63 -11.43
N ARG A 12 2.68 8.12 -12.43
CA ARG A 12 3.00 7.91 -13.85
C ARG A 12 4.13 8.81 -14.35
N SER A 13 4.39 9.93 -13.68
CA SER A 13 5.29 10.98 -14.18
C SER A 13 6.77 10.59 -14.24
N GLY A 14 7.20 9.55 -13.53
CA GLY A 14 8.62 9.21 -13.36
C GLY A 14 9.42 10.23 -12.55
N SER A 15 8.76 11.27 -12.01
CA SER A 15 9.42 12.36 -11.26
C SER A 15 9.38 12.16 -9.74
N CYS A 16 8.64 11.16 -9.26
CA CYS A 16 8.49 10.87 -7.83
C CYS A 16 9.26 9.60 -7.46
N GLY A 17 9.98 9.62 -6.33
CA GLY A 17 10.55 8.38 -5.77
C GLY A 17 9.49 7.53 -5.04
N ALA A 18 8.50 8.17 -4.42
CA ALA A 18 7.39 7.52 -3.76
C ALA A 18 6.15 8.44 -3.70
N VAL A 19 4.96 7.83 -3.68
CA VAL A 19 3.68 8.52 -3.46
C VAL A 19 2.86 7.78 -2.41
N LEU A 20 2.42 8.51 -1.39
CA LEU A 20 1.53 8.02 -0.33
C LEU A 20 0.12 8.59 -0.54
N CYS A 21 -0.90 7.76 -0.32
CA CYS A 21 -2.29 8.18 -0.38
C CYS A 21 -3.17 7.48 0.67
N TRP A 22 -4.21 8.16 1.14
CA TRP A 22 -5.23 7.64 2.06
C TRP A 22 -6.60 7.57 1.37
N PRO A 23 -6.82 6.59 0.48
CA PRO A 23 -8.08 6.48 -0.22
C PRO A 23 -9.19 5.99 0.72
N ASP A 24 -10.25 6.78 0.86
CA ASP A 24 -11.39 6.47 1.73
C ASP A 24 -12.24 5.31 1.18
N LYS A 25 -12.73 5.45 -0.06
CA LYS A 25 -13.41 4.38 -0.82
C LYS A 25 -12.72 4.20 -2.15
N VAL A 26 -11.93 3.14 -2.27
CA VAL A 26 -11.25 2.76 -3.51
C VAL A 26 -11.61 1.34 -3.87
N ASP A 27 -12.10 1.17 -5.09
CA ASP A 27 -12.40 -0.12 -5.66
C ASP A 27 -11.14 -0.76 -6.25
N ASP A 28 -11.24 -2.04 -6.59
CA ASP A 28 -10.11 -2.80 -7.16
C ASP A 28 -9.64 -2.22 -8.48
N ARG A 29 -10.55 -1.63 -9.26
CA ARG A 29 -10.24 -0.99 -10.54
C ARG A 29 -9.33 0.22 -10.35
N ALA A 30 -9.66 1.11 -9.41
CA ALA A 30 -8.83 2.26 -9.10
C ALA A 30 -7.49 1.84 -8.50
N LEU A 31 -7.45 0.84 -7.61
CA LEU A 31 -6.19 0.30 -7.11
C LEU A 31 -5.32 -0.30 -8.22
N ARG A 32 -5.92 -0.97 -9.20
CA ARG A 32 -5.19 -1.53 -10.34
C ARG A 32 -4.63 -0.43 -11.23
N ARG A 33 -5.37 0.66 -11.46
CA ARG A 33 -4.87 1.84 -12.18
C ARG A 33 -3.68 2.46 -11.49
N LEU A 34 -3.74 2.64 -10.17
CA LEU A 34 -2.61 3.18 -9.40
C LEU A 34 -1.38 2.27 -9.50
N GLN A 35 -1.56 0.96 -9.40
CA GLN A 35 -0.44 0.02 -9.50
C GLN A 35 0.18 -0.01 -10.92
N VAL A 36 -0.63 0.10 -11.99
CA VAL A 36 -0.10 0.26 -13.36
C VAL A 36 0.64 1.59 -13.53
N ALA A 37 0.12 2.69 -12.96
CA ALA A 37 0.79 3.99 -13.01
C ALA A 37 2.13 3.95 -12.27
N ALA A 38 2.18 3.32 -11.11
CA ALA A 38 3.40 3.11 -10.31
C ALA A 38 4.45 2.30 -11.08
N GLU A 39 4.04 1.23 -11.75
CA GLU A 39 4.92 0.43 -12.62
C GLU A 39 5.42 1.24 -13.83
N THR A 40 4.56 2.09 -14.41
CA THR A 40 4.90 2.92 -15.58
C THR A 40 5.96 3.98 -15.25
N GLY A 41 5.81 4.67 -14.12
CA GLY A 41 6.76 5.70 -13.69
C GLY A 41 7.83 5.20 -12.75
N GLU A 42 8.01 3.88 -12.61
CA GLU A 42 9.00 3.26 -11.70
C GLU A 42 8.98 3.85 -10.28
N THR A 43 7.78 4.18 -9.79
CA THR A 43 7.57 4.93 -8.54
C THR A 43 7.00 4.03 -7.45
N LEU A 44 7.49 4.15 -6.21
CA LEU A 44 6.90 3.43 -5.08
C LEU A 44 5.50 3.98 -4.73
N ALA A 45 4.50 3.11 -4.63
CA ALA A 45 3.13 3.50 -4.32
C ALA A 45 2.67 2.90 -2.98
N PHE A 46 2.16 3.74 -2.09
CA PHE A 46 1.62 3.35 -0.80
C PHE A 46 0.15 3.79 -0.68
N ALA A 47 -0.75 2.83 -0.54
CA ALA A 47 -2.17 3.07 -0.25
C ALA A 47 -2.46 2.73 1.21
N CYS A 48 -2.55 3.75 2.05
CA CYS A 48 -2.85 3.65 3.48
C CYS A 48 -4.36 3.56 3.68
N ARG A 49 -4.82 2.46 4.28
CA ARG A 49 -6.25 2.17 4.48
C ARG A 49 -6.50 1.69 5.90
N GLY A 50 -7.73 1.84 6.37
CA GLY A 50 -8.13 1.32 7.68
C GLY A 50 -7.99 -0.21 7.77
N GLN A 51 -7.86 -0.72 9.00
CA GLN A 51 -7.63 -2.15 9.28
C GLN A 51 -8.70 -3.08 8.67
N HIS A 52 -9.94 -2.62 8.52
CA HIS A 52 -11.02 -3.39 7.86
C HIS A 52 -10.69 -3.76 6.41
N ALA A 53 -9.81 -3.02 5.72
CA ALA A 53 -9.40 -3.33 4.36
C ALA A 53 -8.40 -4.50 4.27
N ALA A 54 -7.92 -5.03 5.41
CA ALA A 54 -7.00 -6.17 5.45
C ALA A 54 -7.62 -7.45 4.84
N VAL A 55 -8.94 -7.61 4.94
CA VAL A 55 -9.64 -8.78 4.35
C VAL A 55 -9.94 -8.60 2.86
N ASN A 56 -9.91 -7.36 2.36
CA ASN A 56 -10.21 -7.07 0.96
C ASN A 56 -8.98 -7.34 0.08
N PRO A 57 -9.07 -8.17 -0.97
CA PRO A 57 -8.00 -8.35 -1.94
C PRO A 57 -7.51 -7.00 -2.52
N SER A 58 -6.27 -6.96 -2.99
CA SER A 58 -5.75 -5.78 -3.67
C SER A 58 -4.58 -6.14 -4.59
N PRO A 59 -4.31 -5.33 -5.64
CA PRO A 59 -3.20 -5.53 -6.56
C PRO A 59 -1.84 -5.19 -5.95
N ALA A 60 -1.77 -4.68 -4.71
CA ALA A 60 -0.51 -4.37 -4.06
C ALA A 60 0.43 -5.60 -4.04
N ALA A 61 1.71 -5.38 -4.37
CA ALA A 61 2.71 -6.44 -4.32
C ALA A 61 3.03 -6.85 -2.87
N LEU A 62 3.04 -5.88 -1.97
CA LEU A 62 3.22 -6.06 -0.53
C LEU A 62 1.99 -5.50 0.20
N ARG A 63 1.47 -6.24 1.18
CA ARG A 63 0.40 -5.77 2.08
C ARG A 63 0.84 -5.98 3.51
N ILE A 64 0.77 -4.91 4.29
CA ILE A 64 1.17 -4.90 5.70
C ILE A 64 0.00 -4.39 6.54
N ALA A 65 -0.24 -5.04 7.68
CA ALA A 65 -1.05 -4.50 8.75
C ALA A 65 -0.17 -4.10 9.93
N ILE A 66 -0.49 -2.98 10.56
CA ILE A 66 0.20 -2.47 11.74
C ILE A 66 -0.78 -2.50 12.90
N ASP A 67 -0.52 -3.36 13.88
CA ASP A 67 -1.29 -3.41 15.12
C ASP A 67 -0.59 -2.55 16.18
N VAL A 68 -1.38 -1.87 17.02
CA VAL A 68 -0.87 -0.95 18.05
C VAL A 68 -0.83 -1.57 19.45
N ARG A 69 -1.53 -2.70 19.66
CA ARG A 69 -1.60 -3.42 20.94
C ARG A 69 -1.76 -4.95 20.69
N PRO A 70 -0.69 -5.76 20.83
CA PRO A 70 0.70 -5.34 20.95
C PRO A 70 1.19 -4.64 19.67
N ARG A 71 2.31 -3.94 19.75
CA ARG A 71 2.91 -3.25 18.60
C ARG A 71 3.63 -4.24 17.71
N GLN A 72 3.01 -4.56 16.58
CA GLN A 72 3.52 -5.58 15.67
C GLN A 72 3.09 -5.32 14.23
N LEU A 73 3.95 -5.75 13.32
CA LEU A 73 3.76 -5.69 11.89
C LEU A 73 3.40 -7.09 11.38
N ARG A 74 2.30 -7.21 10.65
CA ARG A 74 1.90 -8.46 9.98
C ARG A 74 1.98 -8.31 8.48
N VAL A 75 2.70 -9.21 7.81
CA VAL A 75 2.74 -9.27 6.36
C VAL A 75 1.56 -10.10 5.87
N LEU A 76 0.57 -9.44 5.28
CA LEU A 76 -0.65 -10.08 4.77
C LEU A 76 -0.46 -10.67 3.36
N LYS A 77 0.50 -10.14 2.61
CA LYS A 77 0.82 -10.56 1.23
C LYS A 77 2.23 -10.11 0.89
N CYS A 78 3.01 -10.99 0.27
CA CYS A 78 4.30 -10.68 -0.32
C CYS A 78 4.38 -11.34 -1.70
N ARG A 79 4.30 -10.57 -2.78
CA ARG A 79 4.36 -11.10 -4.15
C ARG A 79 5.78 -11.59 -4.44
N GLY A 80 5.92 -12.85 -4.83
CA GLY A 80 7.22 -13.46 -5.17
C GLY A 80 8.10 -13.79 -3.96
N GLY A 81 7.61 -13.58 -2.72
CA GLY A 81 8.33 -13.90 -1.50
C GLY A 81 7.47 -14.70 -0.52
N LEU A 82 8.10 -15.23 0.52
CA LEU A 82 7.42 -15.88 1.63
C LEU A 82 7.02 -14.81 2.65
N ALA A 83 5.72 -14.65 2.87
CA ALA A 83 5.24 -13.81 3.96
C ALA A 83 5.61 -14.48 5.30
N PRO A 84 6.23 -13.76 6.25
CA PRO A 84 6.44 -14.25 7.62
C PRO A 84 5.16 -14.80 8.22
N SER A 85 5.23 -16.00 8.80
CA SER A 85 4.08 -16.64 9.45
C SER A 85 3.77 -16.05 10.82
N SER A 86 4.74 -15.38 11.45
CA SER A 86 4.58 -14.69 12.74
C SER A 86 4.61 -13.16 12.58
N PRO A 87 3.86 -12.41 13.41
CA PRO A 87 3.98 -10.96 13.48
C PRO A 87 5.40 -10.53 13.89
N ILE A 88 5.87 -9.43 13.30
CA ILE A 88 7.18 -8.83 13.58
C ILE A 88 6.98 -7.73 14.63
N PRO A 89 7.45 -7.90 15.87
CA PRO A 89 7.33 -6.85 16.89
C PRO A 89 8.21 -5.65 16.53
N PHE A 90 7.77 -4.45 16.89
CA PHE A 90 8.58 -3.23 16.73
C PHE A 90 8.41 -2.27 17.90
N THR A 91 9.50 -1.63 18.30
CA THR A 91 9.49 -0.53 19.27
C THR A 91 9.29 0.81 18.53
N THR A 92 8.88 1.86 19.23
CA THR A 92 9.12 3.23 18.77
C THR A 92 10.04 3.84 19.79
N ASP A 93 11.30 3.42 19.71
CA ASP A 93 12.37 4.21 20.27
C ASP A 93 12.69 5.25 19.19
N ALA A 94 12.40 6.51 19.49
CA ALA A 94 12.73 7.67 18.66
C ALA A 94 14.07 8.24 19.12
#